data_AF-A0A5K7SDL5-F1
#
_entry.id   AF-A0A5K7SDL5-F1
#
_cell.length_a   1.000
_cell.length_b   1.000
_cell.length_c   1.000
_cell.angle_alpha   90.00
_cell.angle_beta   90.00
_cell.angle_gamma   90.00
#
_symmetry.space_group_name_H-M   'P 1'
#
loop_
_entity.id
_entity.type
_entity.pdbx_description
1 polymer ?
#
loop_
_entity_poly.entity_id
_entity_poly.type
_entity_poly.pdbx_seq_one_letter_code
_entity_poly.pdbx_strand_id
1 'polypeptide(L)' 'MVTEKEIVAALTKGARSTSEIQKMTRAGTSCGRCLPWIDSIVADFIANLDDPQQRINFSE' A
#
# COMPACT_ATOMS: atom_id res chain seq x y z
N MET A 1 1.85 -13.97 5.69
CA MET A 1 1.35 -12.72 6.32
C MET A 1 2.02 -11.59 5.57
N VAL A 2 1.27 -10.62 5.06
CA VAL A 2 1.83 -9.51 4.27
C VAL A 2 2.52 -8.50 5.20
N THR A 3 3.63 -7.94 4.75
CA THR A 3 4.38 -6.91 5.47
C THR A 3 4.08 -5.51 4.93
N GLU A 4 4.36 -4.48 5.73
CA GLU A 4 4.21 -3.07 5.30
C GLU A 4 5.06 -2.76 4.07
N LYS A 5 6.29 -3.31 4.00
CA LYS A 5 7.17 -3.15 2.84
C LYS A 5 6.55 -3.67 1.54
N GLU A 6 5.82 -4.78 1.59
CA GLU A 6 5.12 -5.33 0.42
C GLU A 6 3.95 -4.44 -0.02
N ILE A 7 3.22 -3.86 0.95
CA ILE A 7 2.13 -2.91 0.71
C ILE A 7 2.68 -1.64 0.04
N VAL A 8 3.74 -1.06 0.60
CA VAL A 8 4.43 0.12 0.04
C VAL A 8 4.99 -0.18 -1.35
N ALA A 9 5.62 -1.33 -1.55
CA ALA A 9 6.11 -1.72 -2.88
C ALA A 9 4.99 -1.83 -3.92
N ALA A 10 3.79 -2.29 -3.54
CA ALA A 10 2.62 -2.30 -4.41
C ALA A 10 2.14 -0.87 -4.73
N LEU A 11 2.11 0.01 -3.72
CA LEU A 11 1.74 1.42 -3.86
C LEU A 11 2.70 2.20 -4.78
N THR A 12 4.01 1.97 -4.66
CA THR A 12 5.05 2.54 -5.53
C THR A 12 4.93 2.01 -6.97
N LYS A 13 4.51 0.75 -7.16
CA LYS A 13 4.22 0.17 -8.47
C LYS A 13 2.93 0.68 -9.12
N GLY A 14 2.15 1.49 -8.41
CA GLY A 14 0.95 2.14 -8.93
C GLY A 14 -0.36 1.63 -8.33
N ALA A 15 -0.34 0.73 -7.35
CA ALA A 15 -1.56 0.39 -6.63
C ALA A 15 -2.14 1.64 -5.95
N ARG A 16 -3.46 1.81 -6.03
CA ARG A 16 -4.21 2.93 -5.43
C ARG A 16 -5.40 2.45 -4.60
N SER A 17 -5.51 1.16 -4.36
CA SER A 17 -6.62 0.58 -3.60
C SER A 17 -6.23 -0.73 -2.96
N THR A 18 -6.87 -1.04 -1.84
CA THR A 18 -6.71 -2.33 -1.13
C THR A 18 -6.97 -3.52 -2.04
N SER A 19 -7.92 -3.44 -2.98
CA SER A 19 -8.16 -4.48 -3.99
C SER A 19 -6.95 -4.73 -4.89
N GLU A 20 -6.24 -3.69 -5.33
CA GLU A 20 -5.03 -3.85 -6.14
C GLU A 20 -3.90 -4.45 -5.33
N ILE A 21 -3.74 -4.01 -4.07
CA ILE A 21 -2.76 -4.61 -3.16
C ILE A 21 -3.04 -6.11 -2.96
N GLN A 22 -4.30 -6.50 -2.78
CA GLN A 22 -4.69 -7.91 -2.71
C GLN A 22 -4.35 -8.67 -4.00
N LYS A 23 -4.59 -8.10 -5.18
CA LYS A 23 -4.22 -8.73 -6.45
C LYS A 23 -2.70 -8.93 -6.60
N MET A 24 -1.91 -7.97 -6.13
CA MET A 24 -0.44 -7.99 -6.27
C MET A 24 0.25 -8.86 -5.21
N THR A 25 -0.25 -8.86 -3.96
CA THR A 25 0.41 -9.48 -2.80
C THR A 25 -0.33 -10.70 -2.25
N ARG A 26 -1.56 -10.96 -2.72
CA ARG A 26 -2.50 -11.96 -2.15
C ARG A 26 -2.86 -11.73 -0.69
N ALA A 27 -2.62 -10.53 -0.16
CA ALA A 27 -3.03 -10.16 1.19
C ALA A 27 -4.54 -10.36 1.40
N GLY A 28 -4.96 -10.67 2.64
CA GLY A 28 -6.39 -10.78 2.99
C GLY A 28 -7.13 -11.99 2.44
N THR A 29 -6.54 -12.82 1.58
CA THR A 29 -7.21 -13.97 0.93
C THR A 29 -7.48 -15.17 1.83
N SER A 30 -6.90 -15.22 3.04
CA SER A 30 -7.08 -16.32 4.00
C SER A 30 -8.10 -15.99 5.09
N CYS A 31 -7.88 -14.92 5.87
CA CYS A 31 -8.75 -14.57 7.01
C CYS A 31 -9.20 -13.10 7.01
N GLY A 32 -8.75 -12.28 6.06
CA GLY A 32 -9.15 -10.87 5.93
C GLY A 32 -8.71 -9.91 7.04
N ARG A 33 -8.09 -10.38 8.14
CA ARG A 33 -7.78 -9.53 9.32
C ARG A 33 -6.83 -8.37 9.03
N CYS A 34 -5.99 -8.48 8.01
CA CYS A 34 -5.09 -7.40 7.61
C CYS A 34 -5.73 -6.36 6.69
N LEU A 35 -6.95 -6.58 6.19
CA LEU A 35 -7.60 -5.66 5.24
C LEU A 35 -7.81 -4.24 5.82
N PRO A 36 -8.31 -4.06 7.07
CA PRO A 36 -8.47 -2.72 7.63
C PRO A 36 -7.13 -1.98 7.79
N TRP A 37 -6.07 -2.72 8.12
CA TRP A 37 -4.72 -2.17 8.25
C TRP A 37 -4.15 -1.75 6.89
N ILE A 38 -4.39 -2.54 5.83
CA ILE A 38 -4.00 -2.19 4.46
C ILE A 38 -4.75 -0.94 3.99
N ASP A 39 -6.06 -0.82 4.25
CA ASP A 39 -6.84 0.37 3.91
C ASP A 39 -6.27 1.63 4.57
N SER A 40 -5.87 1.56 5.84
CA SER A 40 -5.22 2.70 6.52
C SER A 40 -3.92 3.11 5.85
N ILE A 41 -3.05 2.15 5.46
CA ILE A 41 -1.79 2.46 4.78
C ILE A 41 -2.04 3.05 3.39
N VAL A 42 -3.01 2.53 2.65
CA VAL A 42 -3.38 3.06 1.33
C VAL A 42 -3.89 4.49 1.44
N ALA A 43 -4.78 4.75 2.41
CA ALA A 43 -5.33 6.07 2.64
C ALA A 43 -4.25 7.09 3.04
N ASP A 44 -3.37 6.70 3.97
CA ASP A 44 -2.22 7.51 4.39
C ASP A 44 -1.29 7.78 3.21
N PHE A 45 -0.94 6.76 2.43
CA PHE A 45 -0.10 6.93 1.25
C PHE A 45 -0.71 7.91 0.25
N ILE A 46 -2.01 7.79 -0.05
CA ILE A 46 -2.70 8.69 -0.98
C ILE A 46 -2.77 10.12 -0.43
N ALA A 47 -3.05 10.29 0.87
CA ALA A 47 -3.04 11.61 1.50
C ALA A 47 -1.67 12.29 1.42
N ASN A 48 -0.59 11.51 1.56
CA ASN A 48 0.79 11.99 1.47
C ASN A 48 1.34 12.07 0.02
N LEU A 49 0.60 11.62 -1.01
CA LEU A 49 1.02 11.76 -2.41
C LEU A 49 0.91 13.21 -2.93
N ASP A 50 0.04 14.01 -2.34
CA ASP A 50 -0.12 15.45 -2.67
C ASP A 50 1.00 16.31 -2.05
N ASP A 51 1.81 15.74 -1.15
CA ASP A 51 2.99 16.40 -0.61
C ASP A 51 4.17 16.27 -1.60
N PRO A 52 4.70 17.39 -2.14
CA PRO A 52 5.81 17.37 -3.10
C PRO A 52 7.10 16.77 -2.51
N GLN A 53 7.18 16.57 -1.19
CA GLN A 53 8.33 16.02 -0.48
C GLN A 53 8.49 14.49 -0.61
N GLN A 54 7.52 13.78 -1.19
CA GLN A 54 7.62 12.32 -1.31
C GLN A 54 8.36 11.85 -2.59
N ARG A 55 8.38 12.66 -3.67
CA ARG A 55 9.06 12.29 -4.94
C ARG A 55 10.57 12.14 -4.82
N ILE A 56 11.16 12.77 -3.81
CA ILE A 56 12.61 12.78 -3.57
C ILE A 56 13.09 11.56 -2.77
N ASN A 57 12.21 10.89 -2.00
CA ASN A 57 12.61 9.85 -1.03
C ASN A 57 12.45 8.40 -1.52
N PHE A 58 11.95 8.18 -2.74
CA PHE A 58 11.76 6.84 -3.32
C PHE A 58 12.81 6.46 -4.39
N SER A 59 13.89 7.24 -4.51
CA SER A 59 14.95 7.06 -5.53
C SER A 59 16.32 6.63 -4.97
N GLU A 60 16.41 6.08 -3.75
CA GLU A 60 17.63 5.47 -3.22
C GLU A 60 17.55 3.94 -3.11
#